data_AF-A0A5C5T517-F1
#
_entry.id   AF-A0A5C5T517-F1
#
_cell.length_a   1.000
_cell.length_b   1.000
_cell.length_c   1.000
_cell.angle_alpha   90.00
_cell.angle_beta   90.00
_cell.angle_gamma   90.00
#
_symmetry.space_group_name_H-M   'P 1'
#
loop_
_entity.id
_entity.type
_entity.pdbx_description
1 polymer ?
#
loop_
_entity_poly.entity_id
_entity_poly.type
_entity_poly.pdbx_seq_one_letter_code
_entity_poly.pdbx_strand_id
1 'polypeptide(L)'
;MIYMRNEKGYALVMVLLLTVLVLGISATFLAGSLNNAKQEKAVDLSNQSIAAAEMGVLYYSTDFERSLDLIKQEVLNQTRLELDKIVACLYSSNKAACDTSAERKSWEQSIDLQMKQLYVKKILIKVNELIKINGTATEPFTSTQTKYTPETWKLLNVTYTDAELTTLSNALIDGIVNKGILELKMEVEGTSLSSPKTLNSLFTVNIPASFLNPGEVYNVDQEIISGKEDAAYRDIFKLASPTQSCDTLLTNVIADTAIAPYECKMTGDQQLSVFIAKVKAAGKNPVDFWVHVDDFQKNVCTSNCNSIDFLGTNVVVKATDAGATSNMNNLVNGNLIINGTLSTGQNMNNLGKNMSKQTIVLKEMEIGGNIKNLYYTNLMVLGNESGNDARLYVGGQFQIDNYSRLCMDIDRIRQTDLDRLASTIEVTNSGMIIYYSSDASKTFKLTGTDAVNRTALYVKRNTNYATFLENCGISIKSTQTVPISSPIVIDTDFDFEVDY
;
A
#
# COMPACT_ATOMS: atom_id res chain seq x y z
N MET A 1 -89.99 -64.50 47.23
CA MET A 1 -88.93 -63.82 48.02
C MET A 1 -87.69 -63.80 47.15
N ILE A 2 -87.17 -62.60 46.89
CA ILE A 2 -86.20 -62.31 45.82
C ILE A 2 -84.85 -62.95 46.15
N TYR A 3 -84.31 -63.75 45.23
CA TYR A 3 -82.95 -64.30 45.30
C TYR A 3 -81.94 -63.15 45.26
N MET A 4 -81.31 -62.84 46.40
CA MET A 4 -80.08 -62.06 46.39
C MET A 4 -78.92 -62.99 46.02
N ARG A 5 -78.54 -63.00 44.73
CA ARG A 5 -77.33 -63.69 44.27
C ARG A 5 -76.11 -63.03 44.88
N ASN A 6 -75.28 -63.86 45.47
CA ASN A 6 -74.09 -63.52 46.23
C ASN A 6 -72.90 -63.27 45.27
N GLU A 7 -72.80 -62.04 44.72
CA GLU A 7 -71.65 -61.58 43.90
C GLU A 7 -70.39 -61.31 44.75
N LYS A 8 -70.06 -62.18 45.71
CA LYS A 8 -69.03 -61.99 46.76
C LYS A 8 -67.58 -62.19 46.29
N GLY A 9 -67.19 -61.55 45.20
CA GLY A 9 -65.79 -61.53 44.78
C GLY A 9 -65.53 -60.89 43.43
N TYR A 10 -66.52 -60.89 42.53
CA TYR A 10 -66.36 -60.34 41.18
C TYR A 10 -66.16 -58.82 41.16
N ALA A 11 -66.82 -58.07 42.05
CA ALA A 11 -66.59 -56.63 42.17
C ALA A 11 -65.16 -56.31 42.65
N LEU A 12 -64.64 -57.09 43.60
CA LEU A 12 -63.27 -56.94 44.09
C LEU A 12 -62.27 -57.26 42.98
N VAL A 13 -62.48 -58.37 42.26
CA VAL A 13 -61.62 -58.78 41.13
C VAL A 13 -61.66 -57.76 40.00
N MET A 14 -62.83 -57.19 39.67
CA MET A 14 -62.95 -56.14 38.65
C MET A 14 -62.23 -54.86 39.06
N VAL A 15 -62.36 -54.41 40.31
CA VAL A 15 -61.63 -53.23 40.81
C VAL A 15 -60.13 -53.47 40.81
N LEU A 16 -59.70 -54.68 41.19
CA LEU A 16 -58.29 -55.03 41.22
C LEU A 16 -57.70 -55.14 39.80
N LEU A 17 -58.44 -55.73 38.87
CA LEU A 17 -58.11 -55.76 37.44
C LEU A 17 -58.00 -54.34 36.87
N LEU A 18 -58.97 -53.48 37.18
CA LEU A 18 -58.99 -52.09 36.70
C LEU A 18 -57.82 -51.29 37.29
N THR A 19 -57.48 -51.51 38.55
CA THR A 19 -56.32 -50.89 39.21
C THR A 19 -55.01 -51.34 38.55
N VAL A 20 -54.85 -52.64 38.30
CA VAL A 20 -53.67 -53.19 37.61
C VAL A 20 -53.57 -52.65 36.18
N LEU A 21 -54.70 -52.53 35.47
CA LEU A 21 -54.73 -52.02 34.11
C LEU A 21 -54.37 -50.53 34.05
N VAL A 22 -54.90 -49.71 34.97
CA VAL A 22 -54.55 -48.29 35.10
C VAL A 22 -53.08 -48.10 35.49
N LEU A 23 -52.56 -48.90 36.43
CA LEU A 23 -51.14 -48.87 36.80
C LEU A 23 -50.23 -49.32 35.64
N GLY A 24 -50.63 -50.35 34.89
CA GLY A 24 -49.90 -50.82 33.71
C GLY A 24 -49.81 -49.75 32.63
N ILE A 25 -50.93 -49.07 32.33
CA ILE A 25 -50.97 -47.97 31.37
C ILE A 25 -50.17 -46.75 31.88
N SER A 26 -50.28 -46.41 33.16
CA SER A 26 -49.53 -45.28 33.75
C SER A 26 -48.03 -45.55 33.73
N ALA A 27 -47.61 -46.79 34.01
CA ALA A 27 -46.21 -47.20 33.95
C ALA A 27 -45.65 -47.14 32.52
N THR A 28 -46.42 -47.55 31.50
CA THR A 28 -45.99 -47.44 30.10
C THR A 28 -45.89 -45.98 29.64
N PHE A 29 -46.81 -45.10 30.08
CA PHE A 29 -46.71 -43.66 29.80
C PHE A 29 -45.50 -43.01 30.48
N LEU A 30 -45.24 -43.32 31.76
CA LEU A 30 -44.07 -42.81 32.48
C LEU A 30 -42.75 -43.33 31.86
N ALA A 31 -42.70 -44.61 31.51
CA ALA A 31 -41.56 -45.19 30.82
C ALA A 31 -41.33 -44.53 29.44
N GLY A 32 -42.40 -44.30 28.67
CA GLY A 32 -42.33 -43.58 27.40
C GLY A 32 -41.86 -42.14 27.54
N SER A 33 -42.38 -41.40 28.53
CA SER A 33 -41.99 -40.01 28.82
C SER A 33 -40.53 -39.90 29.25
N LEU A 34 -40.07 -40.79 30.14
CA LEU A 34 -38.66 -40.84 30.55
C LEU A 34 -37.73 -41.23 29.40
N ASN A 35 -38.18 -42.11 28.50
CA ASN A 35 -37.40 -42.49 27.32
C ASN A 35 -37.28 -41.32 26.33
N ASN A 36 -38.37 -40.60 26.06
CA ASN A 36 -38.35 -39.40 25.22
C ASN A 36 -37.48 -38.31 25.83
N ALA A 37 -37.58 -38.04 27.14
CA ALA A 37 -36.74 -37.04 27.82
C ALA A 37 -35.25 -37.40 27.78
N LYS A 38 -34.90 -38.70 27.86
CA LYS A 38 -33.52 -39.16 27.68
C LYS A 38 -33.05 -38.98 26.23
N GLN A 39 -33.90 -39.28 25.26
CA GLN A 39 -33.59 -39.12 23.84
C GLN A 39 -33.41 -37.63 23.47
N GLU A 40 -34.30 -36.76 23.93
CA GLU A 40 -34.23 -35.30 23.73
C GLU A 40 -32.95 -34.75 24.35
N LYS A 41 -32.65 -35.11 25.61
CA LYS A 41 -31.39 -34.71 26.25
C LYS A 41 -30.16 -35.20 25.47
N ALA A 42 -30.18 -36.42 24.94
CA ALA A 42 -29.06 -36.94 24.16
C ALA A 42 -28.88 -36.18 22.83
N VAL A 43 -29.98 -35.82 22.16
CA VAL A 43 -29.96 -35.01 20.93
C VAL A 43 -29.48 -33.59 21.21
N ASP A 44 -30.00 -32.93 22.25
CA ASP A 44 -29.60 -31.58 22.64
C ASP A 44 -28.12 -31.51 23.00
N LEU A 45 -27.62 -32.47 23.77
CA LEU A 45 -26.19 -32.55 24.11
C LEU A 45 -25.35 -32.77 22.86
N SER A 46 -25.78 -33.64 21.94
CA SER A 46 -25.10 -33.87 20.67
C SER A 46 -25.04 -32.58 19.84
N ASN A 47 -26.16 -31.85 19.72
CA ASN A 47 -26.22 -30.59 18.97
C ASN A 47 -25.34 -29.50 19.60
N GLN A 48 -25.34 -29.38 20.93
CA GLN A 48 -24.47 -28.43 21.64
C GLN A 48 -22.99 -28.76 21.46
N SER A 49 -22.62 -30.03 21.43
CA SER A 49 -21.24 -30.46 21.17
C SER A 49 -20.79 -30.16 19.74
N ILE A 50 -21.68 -30.35 18.75
CA ILE A 50 -21.42 -29.94 17.36
C ILE A 50 -21.23 -28.42 17.29
N ALA A 51 -22.14 -27.64 17.88
CA ALA A 51 -22.04 -26.19 17.91
C ALA A 51 -20.75 -25.71 18.61
N ALA A 52 -20.31 -26.38 19.68
CA ALA A 52 -19.04 -26.09 20.32
C ALA A 52 -17.84 -26.38 19.39
N ALA A 53 -17.88 -27.49 18.65
CA ALA A 53 -16.85 -27.80 17.66
C ALA A 53 -16.83 -26.75 16.52
N GLU A 54 -18.00 -26.34 16.00
CA GLU A 54 -18.13 -25.30 14.97
C GLU A 54 -17.57 -23.96 15.46
N MET A 55 -17.82 -23.58 16.72
CA MET A 55 -17.24 -22.38 17.31
C MET A 55 -15.71 -22.44 17.36
N GLY A 56 -15.14 -23.59 17.75
CA GLY A 56 -13.69 -23.77 17.77
C GLY A 56 -13.09 -23.71 16.37
N VAL A 57 -13.75 -24.37 15.40
CA VAL A 57 -13.38 -24.33 13.99
C VAL A 57 -13.36 -22.88 13.46
N LEU A 58 -14.42 -22.12 13.71
CA LEU A 58 -14.54 -20.71 13.30
C LEU A 58 -13.51 -19.79 13.98
N TYR A 59 -13.22 -20.03 15.26
CA TYR A 59 -12.25 -19.26 16.01
C TYR A 59 -10.85 -19.39 15.40
N TYR A 60 -10.41 -20.63 15.20
CA TYR A 60 -9.08 -20.89 14.66
C TYR A 60 -8.95 -20.52 13.18
N SER A 61 -10.02 -20.66 12.38
CA SER A 61 -10.00 -20.20 10.99
C SER A 61 -9.83 -18.69 10.88
N THR A 62 -10.58 -17.92 11.67
CA THR A 62 -10.49 -16.45 11.69
C THR A 62 -9.13 -15.98 12.20
N ASP A 63 -8.57 -16.61 13.23
CA ASP A 63 -7.23 -16.26 13.75
C ASP A 63 -6.12 -16.58 12.73
N PHE A 64 -6.26 -17.69 12.01
CA PHE A 64 -5.33 -18.07 10.96
C PHE A 64 -5.39 -17.12 9.76
N GLU A 65 -6.59 -16.77 9.28
CA GLU A 65 -6.80 -15.79 8.20
C GLU A 65 -6.18 -14.42 8.54
N ARG A 66 -6.46 -13.90 9.74
CA ARG A 66 -5.84 -12.67 10.23
C ARG A 66 -4.32 -12.77 10.27
N SER A 67 -3.78 -13.92 10.69
CA SER A 67 -2.34 -14.15 10.74
C SER A 67 -1.74 -14.15 9.34
N LEU A 68 -2.42 -14.76 8.36
CA LEU A 68 -2.00 -14.73 6.96
C LEU A 68 -1.93 -13.30 6.41
N ASP A 69 -2.91 -12.45 6.70
CA ASP A 69 -2.89 -11.06 6.23
C ASP A 69 -1.72 -10.25 6.78
N LEU A 70 -1.37 -10.45 8.05
CA LEU A 70 -0.18 -9.83 8.64
C LEU A 70 1.11 -10.36 7.99
N ILE A 71 1.18 -11.67 7.72
CA ILE A 71 2.32 -12.29 7.03
C ILE A 71 2.45 -11.71 5.61
N LYS A 72 1.35 -11.54 4.86
CA LYS A 72 1.36 -10.93 3.52
C LYS A 72 1.95 -9.53 3.55
N GLN A 73 1.52 -8.68 4.50
CA GLN A 73 2.05 -7.32 4.63
C GLN A 73 3.54 -7.30 4.99
N GLU A 74 3.97 -8.19 5.88
CA GLU A 74 5.38 -8.30 6.26
C GLU A 74 6.24 -8.73 5.07
N VAL A 75 5.83 -9.78 4.35
CA VAL A 75 6.57 -10.26 3.16
C VAL A 75 6.60 -9.18 2.08
N LEU A 76 5.50 -8.47 1.83
CA LEU A 76 5.48 -7.35 0.88
C LEU A 76 6.49 -6.26 1.24
N ASN A 77 6.58 -5.90 2.52
CA ASN A 77 7.56 -4.92 3.00
C ASN A 77 9.00 -5.42 2.85
N GLN A 78 9.26 -6.70 3.11
CA GLN A 78 10.57 -7.32 2.87
C GLN A 78 10.92 -7.38 1.39
N THR A 79 9.98 -7.73 0.51
CA THR A 79 10.18 -7.69 -0.95
C THR A 79 10.63 -6.31 -1.40
N ARG A 80 10.00 -5.24 -0.87
CA ARG A 80 10.41 -3.86 -1.16
C ARG A 80 11.83 -3.56 -0.67
N LEU A 81 12.16 -3.95 0.56
CA LEU A 81 13.51 -3.74 1.11
C LEU A 81 14.59 -4.50 0.32
N GLU A 82 14.30 -5.71 -0.17
CA GLU A 82 15.23 -6.47 -1.01
C GLU A 82 15.38 -5.84 -2.41
N LEU A 83 14.28 -5.36 -3.01
CA LEU A 83 14.35 -4.60 -4.27
C LEU A 83 15.15 -3.29 -4.10
N ASP A 84 15.02 -2.61 -2.96
CA ASP A 84 15.81 -1.41 -2.64
C ASP A 84 17.33 -1.71 -2.58
N LYS A 85 17.74 -2.96 -2.34
CA LYS A 85 19.17 -3.35 -2.45
C LYS A 85 19.63 -3.42 -3.89
N ILE A 86 18.76 -3.83 -4.83
CA ILE A 86 19.06 -3.74 -6.27
C ILE A 86 19.24 -2.27 -6.64
N VAL A 87 18.31 -1.42 -6.22
CA VAL A 87 18.37 0.03 -6.43
C VAL A 87 19.67 0.60 -5.84
N ALA A 88 20.01 0.28 -4.59
CA ALA A 88 21.24 0.72 -3.94
C ALA A 88 22.50 0.23 -4.64
N CYS A 89 22.51 -1.00 -5.19
CA CYS A 89 23.62 -1.51 -5.98
C CYS A 89 23.85 -0.66 -7.24
N LEU A 90 22.77 -0.29 -7.93
CA LEU A 90 22.82 0.57 -9.11
C LEU A 90 23.40 1.97 -8.81
N TYR A 91 23.28 2.46 -7.57
CA TYR A 91 23.86 3.73 -7.10
C TYR A 91 25.22 3.58 -6.40
N SER A 92 25.75 2.37 -6.23
CA SER A 92 27.01 2.12 -5.50
C SER A 92 28.26 2.23 -6.39
N SER A 93 29.42 2.43 -5.78
CA SER A 93 30.73 2.43 -6.47
C SER A 93 31.07 1.08 -7.15
N ASN A 94 30.27 0.03 -6.92
CA ASN A 94 30.41 -1.30 -7.49
C ASN A 94 29.41 -1.59 -8.64
N LYS A 95 28.87 -0.53 -9.27
CA LYS A 95 27.86 -0.55 -10.34
C LYS A 95 28.05 -1.66 -11.40
N ALA A 96 29.28 -1.95 -11.80
CA ALA A 96 29.59 -2.93 -12.86
C ALA A 96 29.05 -4.35 -12.59
N ALA A 97 28.79 -4.71 -11.33
CA ALA A 97 28.30 -6.04 -10.94
C ALA A 97 26.76 -6.20 -10.97
N CYS A 98 26.00 -5.12 -11.19
CA CYS A 98 24.53 -5.12 -11.23
C CYS A 98 23.96 -4.36 -12.44
N ASP A 99 24.82 -3.97 -13.38
CA ASP A 99 24.46 -3.15 -14.54
C ASP A 99 23.97 -3.97 -15.75
N THR A 100 24.13 -5.30 -15.74
CA THR A 100 23.63 -6.13 -16.84
C THR A 100 22.18 -6.55 -16.61
N SER A 101 21.39 -6.57 -17.69
CA SER A 101 20.01 -7.05 -17.67
C SER A 101 19.89 -8.52 -17.19
N ALA A 102 20.90 -9.34 -17.51
CA ALA A 102 20.96 -10.74 -17.09
C ALA A 102 21.17 -10.90 -15.57
N GLU A 103 22.08 -10.13 -14.97
CA GLU A 103 22.35 -10.19 -13.52
C GLU A 103 21.17 -9.64 -12.73
N ARG A 104 20.54 -8.54 -13.17
CA ARG A 104 19.33 -8.02 -12.53
C ARG A 104 18.19 -9.02 -12.53
N LYS A 105 17.97 -9.69 -13.67
CA LYS A 105 16.97 -10.75 -13.75
C LYS A 105 17.29 -11.91 -12.81
N SER A 106 18.56 -12.27 -12.67
CA SER A 106 19.00 -13.29 -11.71
C SER A 106 18.77 -12.85 -10.25
N TRP A 107 18.96 -11.58 -9.93
CA TRP A 107 18.69 -11.02 -8.61
C TRP A 107 17.19 -10.98 -8.31
N GLU A 108 16.36 -10.51 -9.25
CA GLU A 108 14.91 -10.53 -9.12
C GLU A 108 14.38 -11.96 -8.93
N GLN A 109 14.92 -12.94 -9.67
CA GLN A 109 14.58 -14.35 -9.48
C GLN A 109 15.00 -14.87 -8.10
N SER A 110 16.16 -14.44 -7.60
CA SER A 110 16.61 -14.79 -6.25
C SER A 110 15.71 -14.17 -5.18
N ILE A 111 15.31 -12.90 -5.34
CA ILE A 111 14.39 -12.21 -4.42
C ILE A 111 13.05 -12.93 -4.43
N ASP A 112 12.49 -13.21 -5.61
CA ASP A 112 11.21 -13.90 -5.73
C ASP A 112 11.21 -15.27 -5.02
N LEU A 113 12.27 -16.06 -5.23
CA LEU A 113 12.45 -17.33 -4.53
C LEU A 113 12.57 -17.16 -3.01
N GLN A 114 13.36 -16.18 -2.56
CA GLN A 114 13.52 -15.88 -1.14
C GLN A 114 12.21 -15.43 -0.49
N MET A 115 11.39 -14.64 -1.18
CA MET A 115 10.11 -14.18 -0.67
C MET A 115 9.08 -15.31 -0.61
N LYS A 116 9.08 -16.23 -1.58
CA LYS A 116 8.30 -17.48 -1.51
C LYS A 116 8.69 -18.32 -0.29
N GLN A 117 9.99 -18.53 -0.09
CA GLN A 117 10.51 -19.27 1.06
C GLN A 117 10.17 -18.58 2.38
N LEU A 118 10.28 -17.26 2.46
CA LEU A 118 9.93 -16.47 3.63
C LEU A 118 8.43 -16.57 3.95
N TYR A 119 7.57 -16.45 2.94
CA TYR A 119 6.11 -16.58 3.09
C TYR A 119 5.73 -17.95 3.66
N VAL A 120 6.22 -19.03 3.04
CA VAL A 120 5.99 -20.40 3.53
C VAL A 120 6.55 -20.58 4.95
N LYS A 121 7.76 -20.10 5.21
CA LYS A 121 8.38 -20.19 6.54
C LYS A 121 7.52 -19.53 7.63
N LYS A 122 6.98 -18.35 7.35
CA LYS A 122 6.11 -17.62 8.28
C LYS A 122 4.79 -18.35 8.53
N ILE A 123 4.20 -18.95 7.50
CA ILE A 123 3.02 -19.81 7.64
C ILE A 123 3.35 -21.02 8.52
N LEU A 124 4.47 -21.71 8.27
CA LEU A 124 4.89 -22.86 9.06
C LEU A 124 5.18 -22.52 10.52
N ILE A 125 5.68 -21.32 10.83
CA ILE A 125 5.80 -20.83 12.21
C ILE A 125 4.42 -20.80 12.87
N LYS A 126 3.42 -20.21 12.21
CA LYS A 126 2.05 -20.17 12.73
C LYS A 126 1.45 -21.58 12.88
N VAL A 127 1.67 -22.47 11.91
CA VAL A 127 1.22 -23.87 12.01
C VAL A 127 1.86 -24.58 13.21
N ASN A 128 3.15 -24.37 13.45
CA ASN A 128 3.85 -24.95 14.61
C ASN A 128 3.32 -24.38 15.94
N GLU A 129 2.94 -23.10 15.99
CA GLU A 129 2.25 -22.53 17.15
C GLU A 129 0.88 -23.19 17.40
N LEU A 130 0.11 -23.42 16.33
CA LEU A 130 -1.19 -24.10 16.40
C LEU A 130 -1.06 -25.58 16.81
N ILE A 131 -0.02 -26.28 16.38
CA ILE A 131 0.23 -27.66 16.83
C ILE A 131 0.53 -27.73 18.33
N LYS A 132 1.21 -26.72 18.90
CA LYS A 132 1.55 -26.70 20.33
C LYS A 132 0.34 -26.54 21.25
N ILE A 133 -0.78 -26.03 20.73
CA ILE A 133 -2.01 -25.89 21.51
C ILE A 133 -2.94 -27.11 21.38
N ASN A 134 -2.54 -28.16 20.64
CA ASN A 134 -3.29 -29.42 20.58
C ASN A 134 -3.57 -29.96 21.98
N GLY A 135 -4.80 -30.41 22.20
CA GLY A 135 -5.29 -30.89 23.50
C GLY A 135 -5.59 -29.79 24.52
N THR A 136 -5.41 -28.50 24.18
CA THR A 136 -5.73 -27.38 25.08
C THR A 136 -7.20 -26.99 24.92
N ALA A 137 -8.01 -27.35 25.92
CA ALA A 137 -9.43 -27.01 25.92
C ALA A 137 -9.65 -25.51 26.15
N THR A 138 -10.53 -24.92 25.36
CA THR A 138 -11.01 -23.54 25.53
C THR A 138 -12.47 -23.55 25.97
N GLU A 139 -12.77 -22.77 27.01
CA GLU A 139 -14.12 -22.58 27.55
C GLU A 139 -14.62 -21.18 27.13
N PRO A 140 -15.42 -21.07 26.05
CA PRO A 140 -15.87 -19.76 25.56
C PRO A 140 -16.82 -19.05 26.53
N PHE A 141 -17.53 -19.80 27.38
CA PHE A 141 -18.44 -19.25 28.38
C PHE A 141 -18.28 -19.98 29.71
N THR A 142 -18.04 -19.23 30.79
CA THR A 142 -17.79 -19.78 32.13
C THR A 142 -19.01 -20.47 32.77
N SER A 143 -20.20 -20.34 32.18
CA SER A 143 -21.46 -20.89 32.71
C SER A 143 -21.97 -22.12 31.96
N THR A 144 -21.49 -22.39 30.75
CA THR A 144 -21.90 -23.56 29.97
C THR A 144 -20.79 -24.60 30.04
N GLN A 145 -21.13 -25.84 30.34
CA GLN A 145 -20.17 -26.96 30.34
C GLN A 145 -19.80 -27.37 28.90
N THR A 146 -19.62 -26.38 28.02
CA THR A 146 -19.30 -26.48 26.60
C THR A 146 -17.88 -26.02 26.41
N LYS A 147 -17.04 -26.86 25.83
CA LYS A 147 -15.65 -26.56 25.51
C LYS A 147 -15.35 -27.03 24.10
N TYR A 148 -14.34 -26.43 23.49
CA TYR A 148 -13.74 -26.94 22.26
C TYR A 148 -12.24 -27.12 22.42
N THR A 149 -11.70 -28.16 21.78
CA THR A 149 -10.31 -28.56 21.87
C THR A 149 -9.80 -28.87 20.47
N PRO A 150 -8.75 -28.21 19.96
CA PRO A 150 -8.07 -28.69 18.76
C PRO A 150 -7.37 -30.00 19.10
N GLU A 151 -7.75 -31.08 18.44
CA GLU A 151 -7.16 -32.41 18.66
C GLU A 151 -5.92 -32.59 17.79
N THR A 152 -6.02 -32.22 16.51
CA THR A 152 -4.90 -32.34 15.58
C THR A 152 -4.81 -31.16 14.61
N TRP A 153 -3.57 -30.79 14.29
CA TRP A 153 -3.21 -29.90 13.19
C TRP A 153 -2.15 -30.63 12.36
N LYS A 154 -2.37 -30.79 11.06
CA LYS A 154 -1.50 -31.61 10.21
C LYS A 154 -1.41 -31.09 8.78
N LEU A 155 -0.20 -30.99 8.23
CA LEU A 155 -0.02 -30.71 6.80
C LEU A 155 -0.35 -31.97 5.98
N LEU A 156 -1.16 -31.83 4.93
CA LEU A 156 -1.62 -32.97 4.12
C LEU A 156 -0.81 -33.16 2.84
N ASN A 157 -0.45 -32.07 2.19
CA ASN A 157 0.08 -32.11 0.84
C ASN A 157 1.61 -32.22 0.79
N VAL A 158 2.31 -32.29 1.93
CA VAL A 158 3.76 -32.50 1.99
C VAL A 158 4.11 -33.52 3.06
N THR A 159 5.06 -34.40 2.75
CA THR A 159 5.62 -35.32 3.75
C THR A 159 6.66 -34.56 4.58
N TYR A 160 6.55 -34.64 5.90
CA TYR A 160 7.47 -34.01 6.83
C TYR A 160 7.65 -34.86 8.09
N THR A 161 8.75 -34.65 8.78
CA THR A 161 9.00 -35.14 10.14
C THR A 161 8.78 -34.01 11.15
N ASP A 162 8.46 -34.36 12.40
CA ASP A 162 8.28 -33.35 13.47
C ASP A 162 9.53 -32.47 13.67
N ALA A 163 10.71 -33.05 13.45
CA ALA A 163 11.98 -32.33 13.50
C ALA A 163 12.10 -31.28 12.38
N GLU A 164 11.69 -31.61 11.15
CA GLU A 164 11.71 -30.68 10.01
C GLU A 164 10.72 -29.53 10.19
N LEU A 165 9.54 -29.80 10.75
CA LEU A 165 8.56 -28.75 11.04
C LEU A 165 9.02 -27.85 12.19
N THR A 166 9.65 -28.43 13.22
CA THR A 166 10.15 -27.66 14.37
C THR A 166 11.34 -26.77 13.99
N THR A 167 12.24 -27.30 13.15
CA THR A 167 13.44 -26.57 12.71
C THR A 167 13.22 -25.71 11.47
N LEU A 168 12.05 -25.83 10.82
CA LEU A 168 11.71 -25.18 9.56
C LEU A 168 12.77 -25.48 8.49
N SER A 169 13.00 -26.76 8.22
CA SER A 169 14.03 -27.20 7.28
C SER A 169 13.80 -26.63 5.88
N ASN A 170 14.89 -26.28 5.18
CA ASN A 170 14.79 -25.78 3.80
C ASN A 170 14.12 -26.81 2.87
N ALA A 171 14.36 -28.12 3.09
CA ALA A 171 13.74 -29.18 2.30
C ALA A 171 12.20 -29.16 2.38
N LEU A 172 11.65 -28.93 3.58
CA LEU A 172 10.20 -28.81 3.77
C LEU A 172 9.65 -27.53 3.10
N ILE A 173 10.32 -26.40 3.32
CA ILE A 173 9.92 -25.11 2.74
C ILE A 173 9.93 -25.20 1.21
N ASP A 174 11.01 -25.67 0.62
CA ASP A 174 11.16 -25.82 -0.83
C ASP A 174 10.15 -26.81 -1.41
N GLY A 175 9.86 -27.89 -0.68
CA GLY A 175 8.82 -28.85 -1.04
C GLY A 175 7.43 -28.20 -1.18
N ILE A 176 7.07 -27.31 -0.26
CA ILE A 176 5.80 -26.57 -0.29
C ILE A 176 5.81 -25.52 -1.41
N VAL A 177 6.88 -24.73 -1.52
CA VAL A 177 7.04 -23.71 -2.57
C VAL A 177 6.86 -24.34 -3.96
N ASN A 178 7.47 -25.50 -4.20
CA ASN A 178 7.38 -26.21 -5.49
C ASN A 178 5.97 -26.73 -5.80
N LYS A 179 5.15 -27.01 -4.78
CA LYS A 179 3.76 -27.41 -4.97
C LYS A 179 2.82 -26.25 -5.25
N GLY A 180 3.21 -25.03 -4.87
CA GLY A 180 2.40 -23.83 -5.07
C GLY A 180 1.17 -23.73 -4.17
N ILE A 181 0.98 -24.67 -3.25
CA ILE A 181 -0.18 -24.77 -2.38
C ILE A 181 0.23 -25.42 -1.05
N LEU A 182 -0.39 -25.01 0.04
CA LEU A 182 -0.24 -25.58 1.38
C LEU A 182 -1.62 -25.99 1.89
N GLU A 183 -1.75 -27.27 2.27
CA GLU A 183 -2.98 -27.83 2.80
C GLU A 183 -2.78 -28.24 4.26
N LEU A 184 -3.64 -27.71 5.14
CA LEU A 184 -3.59 -27.95 6.58
C LEU A 184 -4.94 -28.50 7.04
N LYS A 185 -4.90 -29.70 7.63
CA LYS A 185 -6.06 -30.30 8.28
C LYS A 185 -6.09 -29.90 9.75
N MET A 186 -7.27 -29.53 10.25
CA MET A 186 -7.56 -29.35 11.66
C MET A 186 -8.69 -30.29 12.07
N GLU A 187 -8.56 -30.90 13.24
CA GLU A 187 -9.63 -31.64 13.91
C GLU A 187 -9.97 -30.94 15.21
N VAL A 188 -11.24 -30.60 15.42
CA VAL A 188 -11.71 -29.92 16.64
C VAL A 188 -12.76 -30.77 17.32
N GLU A 189 -12.53 -31.13 18.58
CA GLU A 189 -13.54 -31.75 19.44
C GLU A 189 -14.32 -30.67 20.20
N GLY A 190 -15.63 -30.64 20.04
CA GLY A 190 -16.55 -29.96 20.93
C GLY A 190 -17.15 -30.93 21.94
N THR A 191 -17.17 -30.54 23.22
CA THR A 191 -17.76 -31.34 24.29
C THR A 191 -18.82 -30.54 25.04
N SER A 192 -20.02 -31.11 25.22
CA SER A 192 -21.04 -30.66 26.18
C SER A 192 -21.36 -31.79 27.16
N LEU A 193 -21.23 -31.55 28.48
CA LEU A 193 -21.65 -32.48 29.55
C LEU A 193 -21.19 -33.95 29.36
N SER A 194 -20.02 -34.17 28.74
CA SER A 194 -19.40 -35.48 28.42
C SER A 194 -19.81 -36.17 27.11
N SER A 195 -20.47 -35.47 26.18
CA SER A 195 -20.72 -35.97 24.81
C SER A 195 -19.73 -35.32 23.82
N PRO A 196 -18.62 -35.96 23.42
CA PRO A 196 -17.70 -35.38 22.45
C PRO A 196 -18.22 -35.50 21.01
N LYS A 197 -17.95 -34.49 20.18
CA LYS A 197 -18.16 -34.49 18.73
C LYS A 197 -16.98 -33.81 18.05
N THR A 198 -16.47 -34.44 17.00
CA THR A 198 -15.30 -33.95 16.28
C THR A 198 -15.71 -33.46 14.90
N LEU A 199 -15.23 -32.29 14.50
CA LEU A 199 -15.34 -31.78 13.14
C LEU A 199 -13.96 -31.73 12.49
N ASN A 200 -13.93 -32.00 11.19
CA ASN A 200 -12.73 -31.86 10.38
C ASN A 200 -12.82 -30.57 9.57
N SER A 201 -11.72 -29.85 9.48
CA SER A 201 -11.59 -28.68 8.61
C SER A 201 -10.33 -28.78 7.78
N LEU A 202 -10.43 -28.35 6.52
CA LEU A 202 -9.32 -28.24 5.59
C LEU A 202 -9.09 -26.76 5.26
N PHE A 203 -7.85 -26.32 5.49
CA PHE A 203 -7.36 -25.02 5.12
C PHE A 203 -6.46 -25.14 3.90
N THR A 204 -6.77 -24.37 2.86
CA THR A 204 -5.97 -24.33 1.64
C THR A 204 -5.40 -22.94 1.46
N VAL A 205 -4.06 -22.85 1.45
CA VAL A 205 -3.33 -21.59 1.23
C VAL A 205 -2.56 -21.68 -0.08
N ASN A 206 -2.94 -20.84 -1.04
CA ASN A 206 -2.21 -20.72 -2.30
C ASN A 206 -0.90 -19.96 -2.09
N ILE A 207 0.18 -20.48 -2.68
CA ILE A 207 1.48 -19.81 -2.72
C ILE A 207 1.57 -19.09 -4.07
N PRO A 208 1.78 -17.75 -4.10
CA PRO A 208 1.86 -17.00 -5.34
C PRO A 208 2.90 -17.56 -6.29
N ALA A 209 2.56 -17.59 -7.58
CA ALA A 209 3.51 -17.94 -8.64
C ALA A 209 4.69 -16.96 -8.71
N SER A 210 4.50 -15.72 -8.24
CA SER A 210 5.53 -14.69 -8.10
C SER A 210 5.09 -13.64 -7.08
N PHE A 211 6.05 -13.07 -6.35
CA PHE A 211 5.90 -11.86 -5.53
C PHE A 211 6.30 -10.59 -6.30
N LEU A 212 6.80 -10.75 -7.53
CA LEU A 212 7.19 -9.69 -8.45
C LEU A 212 6.31 -9.71 -9.72
N ASN A 213 5.94 -8.54 -10.23
CA ASN A 213 5.18 -8.37 -11.47
C ASN A 213 6.14 -8.05 -12.63
N PRO A 214 6.47 -9.02 -13.50
CA PRO A 214 7.32 -8.74 -14.67
C PRO A 214 6.61 -7.88 -15.73
N GLY A 215 5.27 -7.76 -15.68
CA GLY A 215 4.47 -6.91 -16.57
C GLY A 215 4.36 -5.45 -16.11
N GLU A 216 4.69 -5.16 -14.85
CA GLU A 216 4.71 -3.81 -14.29
C GLU A 216 6.12 -3.47 -13.79
N VAL A 217 6.84 -2.74 -14.62
CA VAL A 217 8.23 -2.35 -14.36
C VAL A 217 8.31 -0.97 -13.73
N TYR A 218 8.91 -0.92 -12.54
CA TYR A 218 9.47 0.28 -11.96
C TYR A 218 10.71 0.68 -12.76
N ASN A 219 10.61 1.75 -13.55
CA ASN A 219 11.78 2.31 -14.22
C ASN A 219 12.65 3.01 -13.17
N VAL A 220 13.81 2.40 -12.86
CA VAL A 220 14.88 3.04 -12.10
C VAL A 220 15.73 3.82 -13.09
N ASP A 221 15.72 5.13 -12.98
CA ASP A 221 16.61 6.00 -13.74
C ASP A 221 18.07 5.67 -13.39
N GLN A 222 18.81 5.07 -14.32
CA GLN A 222 20.24 4.90 -14.21
C GLN A 222 20.97 6.13 -14.73
N GLU A 223 21.88 6.64 -13.90
CA GLU A 223 22.80 7.69 -14.25
C GLU A 223 23.87 7.16 -15.22
N ILE A 224 23.89 7.67 -16.45
CA ILE A 224 25.10 7.68 -17.25
C ILE A 224 25.78 9.02 -16.93
N ILE A 225 26.88 8.97 -16.17
CA ILE A 225 27.75 10.13 -15.97
C ILE A 225 28.44 10.41 -17.31
N SER A 226 27.74 11.08 -18.22
CA SER A 226 28.39 11.92 -19.23
C SER A 226 28.82 13.18 -18.48
N GLY A 227 30.09 13.19 -18.08
CA GLY A 227 30.59 14.09 -17.05
C GLY A 227 30.18 15.56 -17.23
N LYS A 228 29.68 16.15 -16.13
CA LYS A 228 29.93 17.54 -15.72
C LYS A 228 29.24 17.85 -14.38
N GLU A 229 29.89 18.77 -13.67
CA GLU A 229 29.57 19.57 -12.47
C GLU A 229 28.30 19.27 -11.65
N ASP A 230 28.46 19.30 -10.32
CA ASP A 230 27.38 19.24 -9.34
C ASP A 230 26.26 20.24 -9.70
N ALA A 231 25.02 19.77 -9.78
CA ALA A 231 23.86 20.59 -10.11
C ALA A 231 23.75 21.80 -9.16
N ALA A 232 23.73 23.00 -9.74
CA ALA A 232 23.68 24.27 -9.02
C ALA A 232 22.36 25.01 -9.26
N TYR A 233 22.09 26.00 -8.41
CA TYR A 233 20.90 26.87 -8.49
C TYR A 233 20.72 27.48 -9.89
N ARG A 234 21.82 27.90 -10.52
CA ARG A 234 21.82 28.54 -11.84
C ARG A 234 21.45 27.60 -12.99
N ASP A 235 21.63 26.30 -12.79
CA ASP A 235 21.34 25.32 -13.83
C ASP A 235 19.83 25.01 -13.92
N ILE A 236 19.09 25.25 -12.83
CA ILE A 236 17.63 25.12 -12.77
C ILE A 236 16.96 26.31 -13.46
N PHE A 237 17.36 27.52 -13.06
CA PHE A 237 16.82 28.76 -13.62
C PHE A 237 17.74 29.29 -14.72
N LYS A 238 17.82 28.56 -15.85
CA LYS A 238 18.57 29.05 -17.03
C LYS A 238 18.04 30.44 -17.43
N LEU A 239 18.92 31.43 -17.40
CA LEU A 239 18.57 32.85 -17.57
C LEU A 239 18.32 33.26 -19.04
N ALA A 240 18.79 32.47 -20.02
CA ALA A 240 18.63 32.78 -21.43
C ALA A 240 17.49 31.95 -22.03
N SER A 241 16.40 32.62 -22.44
CA SER A 241 15.36 31.97 -23.25
C SER A 241 15.90 31.68 -24.65
N PRO A 242 15.56 30.52 -25.25
CA PRO A 242 15.90 30.22 -26.63
C PRO A 242 15.25 31.25 -27.57
N THR A 243 15.95 31.58 -28.65
CA THR A 243 15.44 32.48 -29.69
C THR A 243 14.59 31.74 -30.72
N GLN A 244 14.70 30.42 -30.79
CA GLN A 244 13.99 29.59 -31.75
C GLN A 244 12.53 29.37 -31.35
N SER A 245 11.60 29.50 -32.30
CA SER A 245 10.18 29.21 -32.08
C SER A 245 9.92 27.70 -31.97
N CYS A 246 8.89 27.29 -31.23
CA CYS A 246 8.56 25.86 -31.08
C CYS A 246 8.16 25.18 -32.40
N ASP A 247 7.48 25.88 -33.31
CA ASP A 247 7.16 25.32 -34.63
C ASP A 247 8.43 25.09 -35.46
N THR A 248 9.37 26.05 -35.44
CA THR A 248 10.66 25.91 -36.13
C THR A 248 11.51 24.78 -35.55
N LEU A 249 11.56 24.66 -34.22
CA LEU A 249 12.27 23.57 -33.56
C LEU A 249 11.69 22.22 -33.97
N LEU A 250 10.36 22.07 -33.97
CA LEU A 250 9.71 20.82 -34.33
C LEU A 250 10.01 20.43 -35.79
N THR A 251 10.03 21.39 -36.73
CA THR A 251 10.47 21.13 -38.11
C THR A 251 11.90 20.57 -38.14
N ASN A 252 12.82 21.16 -37.37
CA ASN A 252 14.21 20.71 -37.32
C ASN A 252 14.36 19.33 -36.65
N VAL A 253 13.55 19.04 -35.62
CA VAL A 253 13.51 17.72 -34.94
C VAL A 253 12.94 16.63 -35.87
N ILE A 254 11.94 16.96 -36.69
CA ILE A 254 11.39 16.02 -37.70
C ILE A 254 12.42 15.75 -38.80
N ALA A 255 13.20 16.77 -39.18
CA ALA A 255 14.27 16.64 -40.16
C ALA A 255 15.57 16.02 -39.57
N ASP A 256 15.57 15.62 -38.30
CA ASP A 256 16.72 15.10 -37.55
C ASP A 256 17.97 16.02 -37.63
N THR A 257 17.74 17.34 -37.65
CA THR A 257 18.78 18.39 -37.67
C THR A 257 18.95 19.13 -36.34
N ALA A 258 18.02 18.93 -35.39
CA ALA A 258 18.10 19.49 -34.05
C ALA A 258 18.94 18.61 -33.12
N ILE A 259 19.63 19.23 -32.15
CA ILE A 259 20.41 18.53 -31.12
C ILE A 259 19.69 18.73 -29.78
N ALA A 260 19.51 17.64 -29.02
CA ALA A 260 18.88 17.69 -27.70
C ALA A 260 19.78 18.37 -26.64
N PRO A 261 19.22 18.99 -25.58
CA PRO A 261 17.78 19.10 -25.28
C PRO A 261 17.04 20.01 -26.27
N TYR A 262 15.80 19.65 -26.61
CA TYR A 262 15.00 20.39 -27.59
C TYR A 262 14.33 21.59 -26.90
N GLU A 263 15.04 22.72 -26.88
CA GLU A 263 14.58 23.96 -26.24
C GLU A 263 13.98 24.95 -27.25
N CYS A 264 12.75 25.39 -27.03
CA CYS A 264 12.09 26.41 -27.86
C CYS A 264 11.33 27.44 -27.04
N LYS A 265 10.98 28.54 -27.69
CA LYS A 265 10.11 29.58 -27.13
C LYS A 265 8.77 29.61 -27.87
N MET A 266 7.68 29.63 -27.10
CA MET A 266 6.35 29.94 -27.65
C MET A 266 6.25 31.42 -27.95
N THR A 267 5.66 31.74 -29.09
CA THR A 267 5.51 33.09 -29.62
C THR A 267 4.05 33.38 -29.94
N GLY A 268 3.61 34.62 -29.69
CA GLY A 268 2.27 35.08 -30.07
C GLY A 268 1.14 34.32 -29.37
N ASP A 269 0.26 33.70 -30.16
CA ASP A 269 -0.95 32.99 -29.72
C ASP A 269 -0.77 31.45 -29.69
N GLN A 270 0.47 30.96 -29.79
CA GLN A 270 0.75 29.52 -29.72
C GLN A 270 0.26 28.92 -28.39
N GLN A 271 -0.29 27.71 -28.47
CA GLN A 271 -0.83 26.96 -27.35
C GLN A 271 -0.01 25.68 -27.11
N LEU A 272 0.37 25.41 -25.87
CA LEU A 272 1.15 24.23 -25.47
C LEU A 272 0.45 22.94 -25.89
N SER A 273 -0.87 22.86 -25.69
CA SER A 273 -1.69 21.70 -26.07
C SER A 273 -1.61 21.39 -27.58
N VAL A 274 -1.63 22.43 -28.42
CA VAL A 274 -1.48 22.30 -29.87
C VAL A 274 -0.08 21.84 -30.24
N PHE A 275 0.95 22.38 -29.58
CA PHE A 275 2.33 21.96 -29.80
C PHE A 275 2.54 20.48 -29.44
N ILE A 276 2.08 20.03 -28.27
CA ILE A 276 2.18 18.64 -27.83
C ILE A 276 1.47 17.71 -28.82
N ALA A 277 0.30 18.10 -29.34
CA ALA A 277 -0.41 17.32 -30.36
C ALA A 277 0.41 17.17 -31.65
N LYS A 278 1.09 18.23 -32.10
CA LYS A 278 1.99 18.17 -33.27
C LYS A 278 3.20 17.26 -33.01
N VAL A 279 3.82 17.34 -31.82
CA VAL A 279 4.95 16.48 -31.41
C VAL A 279 4.54 15.00 -31.48
N LYS A 280 3.39 14.65 -30.90
CA LYS A 280 2.84 13.29 -30.93
C LYS A 280 2.51 12.83 -32.35
N ALA A 281 1.88 13.67 -33.16
CA ALA A 281 1.56 13.36 -34.55
C ALA A 281 2.83 13.10 -35.39
N ALA A 282 3.94 13.72 -35.02
CA ALA A 282 5.26 13.49 -35.62
C ALA A 282 6.00 12.25 -35.07
N GLY A 283 5.39 11.48 -34.15
CA GLY A 283 6.00 10.29 -33.55
C GLY A 283 7.17 10.59 -32.59
N LYS A 284 7.30 11.85 -32.12
CA LYS A 284 8.34 12.27 -31.17
C LYS A 284 7.76 12.28 -29.75
N ASN A 285 8.62 12.21 -28.73
CA ASN A 285 8.20 12.16 -27.32
C ASN A 285 8.11 13.57 -26.71
N PRO A 286 6.96 14.01 -26.17
CA PRO A 286 6.82 15.33 -25.54
C PRO A 286 7.76 15.59 -24.35
N VAL A 287 8.26 14.54 -23.69
CA VAL A 287 9.20 14.64 -22.56
C VAL A 287 10.54 15.27 -22.95
N ASP A 288 10.94 15.15 -24.23
CA ASP A 288 12.24 15.63 -24.72
C ASP A 288 12.27 17.15 -24.93
N PHE A 289 11.12 17.82 -24.81
CA PHE A 289 10.96 19.24 -25.13
C PHE A 289 10.94 20.13 -23.89
N TRP A 290 11.61 21.27 -24.01
CA TRP A 290 11.64 22.37 -23.06
C TRP A 290 11.02 23.60 -23.72
N VAL A 291 9.82 23.95 -23.26
CA VAL A 291 8.98 24.98 -23.86
C VAL A 291 8.99 26.22 -22.97
N HIS A 292 9.65 27.27 -23.44
CA HIS A 292 9.67 28.57 -22.78
C HIS A 292 8.43 29.37 -23.15
N VAL A 293 7.73 29.90 -22.14
CA VAL A 293 6.53 30.72 -22.31
C VAL A 293 6.73 32.10 -21.65
N ASP A 294 6.28 33.14 -22.35
CA ASP A 294 6.28 34.51 -21.85
C ASP A 294 4.95 34.89 -21.16
N ASP A 295 3.86 34.18 -21.50
CA ASP A 295 2.51 34.34 -20.94
C ASP A 295 1.93 32.94 -20.61
N PHE A 296 2.09 32.47 -19.38
CA PHE A 296 1.64 31.16 -18.93
C PHE A 296 0.13 31.00 -19.10
N GLN A 297 -0.65 32.00 -18.67
CA GLN A 297 -2.10 31.93 -18.76
C GLN A 297 -2.54 31.83 -20.21
N LYS A 298 -1.93 32.57 -21.12
CA LYS A 298 -2.28 32.57 -22.54
C LYS A 298 -1.76 31.35 -23.28
N ASN A 299 -0.52 30.94 -23.06
CA ASN A 299 0.12 29.89 -23.85
C ASN A 299 -0.14 28.48 -23.31
N VAL A 300 -0.44 28.36 -22.01
CA VAL A 300 -0.59 27.07 -21.33
C VAL A 300 -2.03 26.82 -20.88
N CYS A 301 -2.74 27.87 -20.45
CA CYS A 301 -4.11 27.73 -19.96
C CYS A 301 -5.16 28.10 -21.02
N THR A 302 -6.34 27.48 -20.92
CA THR A 302 -7.47 27.78 -21.82
C THR A 302 -8.45 28.80 -21.24
N SER A 303 -8.61 28.89 -19.91
CA SER A 303 -9.42 29.93 -19.24
C SER A 303 -9.25 30.03 -17.72
N ASN A 304 -9.04 28.92 -17.00
CA ASN A 304 -8.97 28.89 -15.52
C ASN A 304 -7.79 28.08 -14.95
N CYS A 305 -6.81 27.73 -15.78
CA CYS A 305 -5.63 26.92 -15.45
C CYS A 305 -5.91 25.60 -14.67
N ASN A 306 -7.11 25.04 -14.79
CA ASN A 306 -7.46 23.77 -14.17
C ASN A 306 -7.29 22.58 -15.13
N SER A 307 -7.01 21.41 -14.57
CA SER A 307 -6.96 20.13 -15.27
C SER A 307 -5.99 20.13 -16.44
N ILE A 308 -4.81 20.74 -16.23
CA ILE A 308 -3.76 20.80 -17.23
C ILE A 308 -2.96 19.49 -17.20
N ASP A 309 -2.64 18.97 -18.38
CA ASP A 309 -1.76 17.81 -18.58
C ASP A 309 -0.65 18.21 -19.56
N PHE A 310 0.60 18.20 -19.11
CA PHE A 310 1.75 18.52 -19.96
C PHE A 310 2.27 17.32 -20.73
N LEU A 311 1.73 16.11 -20.49
CA LEU A 311 2.18 14.86 -21.10
C LEU A 311 3.71 14.66 -20.98
N GLY A 312 4.28 15.12 -19.86
CA GLY A 312 5.70 15.06 -19.54
C GLY A 312 6.57 16.20 -20.10
N THR A 313 6.00 17.14 -20.89
CA THR A 313 6.74 18.29 -21.40
C THR A 313 7.22 19.22 -20.29
N ASN A 314 8.44 19.74 -20.44
CA ASN A 314 9.03 20.72 -19.52
C ASN A 314 8.58 22.12 -19.93
N VAL A 315 7.91 22.85 -19.04
CA VAL A 315 7.42 24.21 -19.29
C VAL A 315 8.23 25.19 -18.44
N VAL A 316 8.91 26.13 -19.09
CA VAL A 316 9.72 27.16 -18.43
C VAL A 316 9.01 28.51 -18.55
N VAL A 317 8.62 29.06 -17.42
CA VAL A 317 7.84 30.28 -17.33
C VAL A 317 8.76 31.46 -17.02
N LYS A 318 8.59 32.55 -17.76
CA LYS A 318 9.37 33.78 -17.59
C LYS A 318 9.17 34.38 -16.19
N ALA A 319 10.24 34.95 -15.63
CA ALA A 319 10.27 35.52 -14.30
C ALA A 319 9.18 36.57 -14.00
N THR A 320 8.83 37.38 -15.00
CA THR A 320 7.85 38.47 -14.86
C THR A 320 6.40 38.02 -15.01
N ASP A 321 6.17 36.75 -15.36
CA ASP A 321 4.87 36.26 -15.76
C ASP A 321 4.58 34.91 -15.10
N ALA A 322 4.10 34.92 -13.87
CA ALA A 322 3.85 33.68 -13.13
C ALA A 322 2.50 33.69 -12.39
N GLY A 323 1.58 34.52 -12.88
CA GLY A 323 0.20 34.57 -12.38
C GLY A 323 -0.68 33.53 -13.04
N ALA A 324 -0.99 32.43 -12.35
CA ALA A 324 -2.20 31.65 -12.65
C ALA A 324 -3.36 32.34 -11.92
N THR A 325 -3.91 33.39 -12.52
CA THR A 325 -4.76 34.41 -11.86
C THR A 325 -6.03 33.89 -11.18
N SER A 326 -6.41 32.61 -11.33
CA SER A 326 -7.59 32.03 -10.70
C SER A 326 -7.30 30.77 -9.89
N ASN A 327 -6.97 29.64 -10.51
CA ASN A 327 -6.91 28.33 -9.86
C ASN A 327 -5.92 27.41 -10.60
N MET A 328 -5.32 26.42 -9.92
CA MET A 328 -4.47 25.40 -10.56
C MET A 328 -4.75 24.02 -9.95
N ASN A 329 -6.01 23.59 -10.00
CA ASN A 329 -6.42 22.27 -9.56
C ASN A 329 -6.16 21.22 -10.64
N ASN A 330 -5.93 19.98 -10.23
CA ASN A 330 -5.87 18.80 -11.10
C ASN A 330 -4.75 18.82 -12.16
N LEU A 331 -3.68 19.57 -11.95
CA LEU A 331 -2.48 19.49 -12.79
C LEU A 331 -1.85 18.09 -12.63
N VAL A 332 -1.51 17.45 -13.75
CA VAL A 332 -0.90 16.12 -13.83
C VAL A 332 0.21 16.06 -14.89
N ASN A 333 1.15 15.13 -14.69
CA ASN A 333 2.12 14.67 -15.69
C ASN A 333 2.92 15.82 -16.34
N GLY A 334 3.58 16.64 -15.52
CA GLY A 334 4.25 17.83 -16.00
C GLY A 334 5.43 18.30 -15.17
N ASN A 335 6.43 18.86 -15.85
CA ASN A 335 7.56 19.54 -15.22
C ASN A 335 7.41 21.04 -15.45
N LEU A 336 7.10 21.78 -14.39
CA LEU A 336 6.87 23.22 -14.43
C LEU A 336 8.03 23.94 -13.74
N ILE A 337 8.74 24.79 -14.46
CA ILE A 337 9.82 25.63 -13.91
C ILE A 337 9.41 27.08 -14.03
N ILE A 338 9.19 27.75 -12.91
CA ILE A 338 8.80 29.14 -12.84
C ILE A 338 9.98 29.95 -12.31
N ASN A 339 10.61 30.74 -13.18
CA ASN A 339 11.73 31.59 -12.81
C ASN A 339 11.30 32.85 -12.03
N GLY A 340 10.28 32.74 -11.17
CA GLY A 340 9.60 33.84 -10.49
C GLY A 340 8.57 33.33 -9.47
N THR A 341 7.50 34.10 -9.28
CA THR A 341 6.48 33.84 -8.24
C THR A 341 5.26 33.13 -8.79
N LEU A 342 5.03 31.86 -8.41
CA LEU A 342 3.74 31.23 -8.65
C LEU A 342 2.69 31.88 -7.76
N SER A 343 1.80 32.66 -8.37
CA SER A 343 0.70 33.30 -7.66
C SER A 343 -0.64 32.76 -8.15
N THR A 344 -1.46 32.23 -7.25
CA THR A 344 -2.86 31.88 -7.55
C THR A 344 -3.81 32.57 -6.57
N GLY A 345 -4.91 33.13 -7.10
CA GLY A 345 -5.93 33.78 -6.27
C GLY A 345 -6.76 32.80 -5.43
N GLN A 346 -6.73 31.50 -5.77
CA GLN A 346 -7.51 30.45 -5.09
C GLN A 346 -6.68 29.19 -4.82
N ASN A 347 -7.11 28.01 -5.28
CA ASN A 347 -6.62 26.72 -4.81
C ASN A 347 -5.58 26.07 -5.74
N MET A 348 -4.93 25.04 -5.22
CA MET A 348 -3.99 24.14 -5.87
C MET A 348 -4.21 22.72 -5.34
N ASN A 349 -5.36 22.13 -5.70
CA ASN A 349 -5.82 20.84 -5.18
C ASN A 349 -5.64 19.70 -6.19
N ASN A 350 -5.48 18.47 -5.69
CA ASN A 350 -5.47 17.23 -6.47
C ASN A 350 -4.35 17.17 -7.53
N LEU A 351 -3.19 17.72 -7.18
CA LEU A 351 -1.98 17.70 -7.99
C LEU A 351 -1.44 16.26 -8.08
N GLY A 352 -1.04 15.83 -9.27
CA GLY A 352 -0.45 14.49 -9.52
C GLY A 352 -1.41 13.33 -9.27
N LYS A 353 -2.73 13.58 -9.35
CA LYS A 353 -3.75 12.53 -9.35
C LYS A 353 -3.50 11.50 -10.46
N ASN A 354 -4.04 10.28 -10.29
CA ASN A 354 -3.82 9.15 -11.21
C ASN A 354 -2.36 8.67 -11.29
N MET A 355 -1.61 8.75 -10.18
CA MET A 355 -0.22 8.27 -10.09
C MET A 355 0.75 8.94 -11.07
N SER A 356 0.41 10.13 -11.56
CA SER A 356 1.21 10.86 -12.54
C SER A 356 2.26 11.71 -11.83
N LYS A 357 3.52 11.27 -11.86
CA LYS A 357 4.64 12.02 -11.29
C LYS A 357 4.77 13.39 -11.97
N GLN A 358 5.03 14.42 -11.18
CA GLN A 358 5.24 15.77 -11.66
C GLN A 358 6.18 16.56 -10.76
N THR A 359 6.86 17.54 -11.34
CA THR A 359 7.80 18.41 -10.62
C THR A 359 7.45 19.86 -10.89
N ILE A 360 7.31 20.65 -9.83
CA ILE A 360 7.04 22.08 -9.88
C ILE A 360 8.18 22.78 -9.16
N VAL A 361 8.95 23.58 -9.89
CA VAL A 361 10.09 24.34 -9.36
C VAL A 361 9.80 25.81 -9.50
N LEU A 362 9.95 26.56 -8.42
CA LEU A 362 9.65 27.98 -8.39
C LEU A 362 10.61 28.72 -7.46
N LYS A 363 10.73 30.04 -7.65
CA LYS A 363 11.47 30.90 -6.72
C LYS A 363 10.59 31.27 -5.53
N GLU A 364 9.36 31.68 -5.81
CA GLU A 364 8.42 32.16 -4.79
C GLU A 364 7.02 31.59 -5.02
N MET A 365 6.25 31.44 -3.95
CA MET A 365 4.89 30.92 -4.00
C MET A 365 3.95 31.75 -3.14
N GLU A 366 2.82 32.14 -3.73
CA GLU A 366 1.73 32.86 -3.05
C GLU A 366 0.37 32.33 -3.49
N ILE A 367 -0.21 31.46 -2.67
CA ILE A 367 -1.50 30.80 -2.93
C ILE A 367 -2.55 31.39 -2.00
N GLY A 368 -3.59 32.00 -2.55
CA GLY A 368 -4.66 32.62 -1.78
C GLY A 368 -5.56 31.62 -1.05
N GLY A 369 -5.73 30.42 -1.61
CA GLY A 369 -6.57 29.34 -1.09
C GLY A 369 -5.77 28.16 -0.54
N ASN A 370 -6.25 26.94 -0.79
CA ASN A 370 -5.68 25.71 -0.23
C ASN A 370 -4.77 24.98 -1.22
N ILE A 371 -3.79 24.26 -0.67
CA ILE A 371 -3.11 23.14 -1.33
C ILE A 371 -3.54 21.86 -0.62
N LYS A 372 -4.41 21.06 -1.24
CA LYS A 372 -4.89 19.76 -0.71
C LYS A 372 -4.62 18.62 -1.66
N ASN A 373 -4.51 17.40 -1.12
CA ASN A 373 -4.40 16.19 -1.92
C ASN A 373 -3.23 16.25 -2.92
N LEU A 374 -2.05 16.63 -2.42
CA LEU A 374 -0.82 16.68 -3.20
C LEU A 374 -0.26 15.27 -3.34
N TYR A 375 -0.44 14.62 -4.49
CA TYR A 375 0.02 13.26 -4.76
C TYR A 375 1.15 13.25 -5.79
N TYR A 376 2.13 12.34 -5.66
CA TYR A 376 3.20 12.12 -6.63
C TYR A 376 3.86 13.42 -7.17
N THR A 377 3.95 14.45 -6.33
CA THR A 377 4.38 15.79 -6.75
C THR A 377 5.62 16.23 -5.97
N ASN A 378 6.68 16.60 -6.69
CA ASN A 378 7.81 17.32 -6.13
C ASN A 378 7.55 18.82 -6.27
N LEU A 379 7.19 19.49 -5.17
CA LEU A 379 7.00 20.94 -5.12
C LEU A 379 8.24 21.58 -4.51
N MET A 380 8.96 22.40 -5.28
CA MET A 380 10.24 22.97 -4.90
C MET A 380 10.17 24.50 -4.85
N VAL A 381 10.50 25.07 -3.70
CA VAL A 381 10.60 26.51 -3.47
C VAL A 381 12.04 26.86 -3.16
N LEU A 382 12.74 27.41 -4.15
CA LEU A 382 14.19 27.61 -4.09
C LEU A 382 14.59 29.03 -3.69
N GLY A 383 13.65 29.95 -3.58
CA GLY A 383 13.93 31.34 -3.25
C GLY A 383 14.70 32.09 -4.34
N ASN A 384 14.99 33.37 -4.07
CA ASN A 384 15.71 34.24 -4.99
C ASN A 384 17.23 33.96 -4.98
N GLU A 385 17.92 34.31 -6.07
CA GLU A 385 19.36 34.05 -6.20
C GLU A 385 20.17 34.75 -5.08
N SER A 386 19.68 35.91 -4.66
CA SER A 386 20.17 36.71 -3.55
C SER A 386 19.02 37.09 -2.63
N GLY A 387 19.27 37.15 -1.32
CA GLY A 387 18.29 37.54 -0.32
C GLY A 387 17.69 36.36 0.44
N ASN A 388 16.86 36.69 1.44
CA ASN A 388 16.17 35.75 2.33
C ASN A 388 14.69 36.12 2.48
N ASP A 389 14.13 36.79 1.47
CA ASP A 389 12.81 37.44 1.51
C ASP A 389 11.79 36.80 0.58
N ALA A 390 12.18 35.72 -0.12
CA ALA A 390 11.31 34.96 -1.01
C ALA A 390 10.07 34.46 -0.27
N ARG A 391 8.91 34.62 -0.92
CA ARG A 391 7.61 34.26 -0.34
C ARG A 391 7.34 32.77 -0.42
N LEU A 392 6.80 32.23 0.66
CA LEU A 392 6.21 30.88 0.73
C LEU A 392 4.88 30.97 1.47
N TYR A 393 3.87 31.47 0.77
CA TYR A 393 2.56 31.77 1.33
C TYR A 393 1.45 30.85 0.80
N VAL A 394 0.64 30.33 1.71
CA VAL A 394 -0.59 29.57 1.42
C VAL A 394 -1.66 30.04 2.40
N GLY A 395 -2.69 30.72 1.92
CA GLY A 395 -3.72 31.34 2.76
C GLY A 395 -4.65 30.34 3.46
N GLY A 396 -4.88 29.19 2.82
CA GLY A 396 -5.66 28.08 3.35
C GLY A 396 -4.81 26.94 3.92
N GLN A 397 -5.36 25.73 3.89
CA GLN A 397 -4.67 24.52 4.32
C GLN A 397 -3.58 24.12 3.31
N PHE A 398 -2.45 23.64 3.81
CA PHE A 398 -1.38 23.07 2.99
C PHE A 398 -1.13 21.63 3.44
N GLN A 399 -1.52 20.67 2.60
CA GLN A 399 -1.36 19.25 2.83
C GLN A 399 -0.41 18.61 1.81
N ILE A 400 0.58 17.85 2.30
CA ILE A 400 1.44 16.97 1.51
C ILE A 400 1.05 15.52 1.82
N ASP A 401 0.84 14.73 0.77
CA ASP A 401 0.32 13.37 0.89
C ASP A 401 1.18 12.38 0.07
N ASN A 402 0.62 11.22 -0.29
CA ASN A 402 1.28 10.08 -0.93
C ASN A 402 2.33 10.44 -1.98
N TYR A 403 3.58 10.03 -1.71
CA TYR A 403 4.74 10.14 -2.60
C TYR A 403 5.03 11.56 -3.10
N SER A 404 4.60 12.57 -2.35
CA SER A 404 4.88 13.98 -2.63
C SER A 404 5.98 14.52 -1.73
N ARG A 405 6.73 15.50 -2.25
CA ARG A 405 7.81 16.16 -1.53
C ARG A 405 7.62 17.67 -1.60
N LEU A 406 7.72 18.36 -0.46
CA LEU A 406 7.98 19.79 -0.43
C LEU A 406 9.47 20.00 -0.19
N CYS A 407 10.11 20.68 -1.13
CA CYS A 407 11.52 20.96 -1.12
C CYS A 407 11.77 22.45 -0.96
N MET A 408 12.58 22.85 0.01
CA MET A 408 12.76 24.27 0.33
C MET A 408 14.24 24.62 0.53
N ASP A 409 14.72 25.65 -0.16
CA ASP A 409 15.96 26.32 0.25
C ASP A 409 15.62 27.39 1.30
N ILE A 410 15.74 27.02 2.58
CA ILE A 410 15.32 27.89 3.69
C ILE A 410 16.29 29.04 3.95
N ASP A 411 17.47 29.04 3.33
CA ASP A 411 18.39 30.18 3.43
C ASP A 411 17.85 31.41 2.69
N ARG A 412 16.99 31.17 1.69
CA ARG A 412 16.47 32.19 0.76
C ARG A 412 15.01 32.56 1.01
N ILE A 413 14.31 31.83 1.88
CA ILE A 413 12.89 32.03 2.17
C ILE A 413 12.71 32.87 3.43
N ARG A 414 11.68 33.72 3.43
CA ARG A 414 11.32 34.56 4.58
C ARG A 414 11.01 33.72 5.82
N GLN A 415 11.69 34.03 6.94
CA GLN A 415 11.51 33.30 8.20
C GLN A 415 10.05 33.27 8.69
N THR A 416 9.31 34.38 8.58
CA THR A 416 7.90 34.43 9.00
C THR A 416 7.01 33.47 8.20
N ASP A 417 7.35 33.22 6.93
CA ASP A 417 6.61 32.29 6.08
C ASP A 417 6.96 30.84 6.46
N LEU A 418 8.21 30.56 6.84
CA LEU A 418 8.64 29.26 7.38
C LEU A 418 7.98 28.96 8.74
N ASP A 419 7.95 29.93 9.66
CA ASP A 419 7.34 29.77 10.97
C ASP A 419 5.84 29.47 10.85
N ARG A 420 5.16 30.20 9.97
CA ARG A 420 3.75 29.96 9.64
C ARG A 420 3.57 28.56 9.05
N LEU A 421 4.35 28.20 8.03
CA LEU A 421 4.29 26.88 7.41
C LEU A 421 4.47 25.76 8.42
N ALA A 422 5.45 25.86 9.31
CA ALA A 422 5.73 24.88 10.37
C ALA A 422 4.53 24.63 11.30
N SER A 423 3.62 25.59 11.43
CA SER A 423 2.40 25.48 12.23
C SER A 423 1.17 25.03 11.45
N THR A 424 1.14 25.27 10.13
CA THR A 424 -0.07 25.05 9.32
C THR A 424 0.02 23.86 8.38
N ILE A 425 1.23 23.36 8.09
CA ILE A 425 1.41 22.26 7.13
C ILE A 425 0.99 20.92 7.72
N GLU A 426 0.21 20.18 6.96
CA GLU A 426 -0.18 18.81 7.24
C GLU A 426 0.62 17.88 6.33
N VAL A 427 1.24 16.86 6.92
CA VAL A 427 1.98 15.83 6.18
C VAL A 427 1.41 14.49 6.58
N THR A 428 0.95 13.72 5.61
CA THR A 428 0.32 12.41 5.81
C THR A 428 1.00 11.33 4.98
N ASN A 429 0.80 10.08 5.38
CA ASN A 429 1.26 8.90 4.64
C ASN A 429 2.76 8.95 4.30
N SER A 430 3.11 8.90 3.02
CA SER A 430 4.50 8.94 2.52
C SER A 430 4.98 10.33 2.08
N GLY A 431 4.26 11.39 2.44
CA GLY A 431 4.67 12.77 2.18
C GLY A 431 5.96 13.13 2.93
N MET A 432 6.80 13.97 2.34
CA MET A 432 8.04 14.44 2.97
C MET A 432 8.30 15.93 2.77
N ILE A 433 9.00 16.54 3.72
CA ILE A 433 9.59 17.87 3.63
C ILE A 433 11.11 17.71 3.62
N ILE A 434 11.76 18.24 2.59
CA ILE A 434 13.21 18.24 2.47
C ILE A 434 13.66 19.69 2.41
N TYR A 435 14.62 20.07 3.26
CA TYR A 435 15.13 21.43 3.24
C TYR A 435 16.65 21.48 3.12
N TYR A 436 17.12 22.49 2.43
CA TYR A 436 18.52 22.88 2.37
C TYR A 436 18.78 24.09 3.24
N SER A 437 19.88 24.03 3.99
CA SER A 437 20.51 25.22 4.55
C SER A 437 22.01 24.98 4.69
N SER A 438 22.79 25.92 4.19
CA SER A 438 24.23 26.02 4.38
C SER A 438 24.60 26.29 5.86
N ASP A 439 23.68 26.88 6.63
CA ASP A 439 23.85 27.17 8.05
C ASP A 439 23.34 26.02 8.91
N ALA A 440 24.22 25.42 9.73
CA ALA A 440 23.85 24.33 10.62
C ALA A 440 22.90 24.76 11.76
N SER A 441 22.85 26.05 12.08
CA SER A 441 21.97 26.61 13.12
C SER A 441 20.54 26.84 12.62
N LYS A 442 20.33 26.99 11.31
CA LYS A 442 19.02 27.13 10.71
C LYS A 442 18.38 25.77 10.51
N THR A 443 17.26 25.54 11.19
CA THR A 443 16.51 24.30 11.11
C THR A 443 15.05 24.57 10.87
N PHE A 444 14.42 23.78 9.99
CA PHE A 444 12.97 23.72 9.88
C PHE A 444 12.45 22.55 10.72
N LYS A 445 11.48 22.82 11.59
CA LYS A 445 10.83 21.82 12.46
C LYS A 445 9.34 22.07 12.47
N LEU A 446 8.55 21.00 12.46
CA LEU A 446 7.10 21.11 12.61
C LEU A 446 6.77 21.55 14.04
N THR A 447 5.62 22.21 14.20
CA THR A 447 5.10 22.65 15.50
C THR A 447 3.71 22.07 15.75
N GLY A 448 3.20 22.24 16.97
CA GLY A 448 1.91 21.69 17.40
C GLY A 448 2.02 20.30 18.04
N THR A 449 0.90 19.56 18.04
CA THR A 449 0.81 18.25 18.67
C THR A 449 1.78 17.26 18.04
N ASP A 450 2.53 16.55 18.89
CA ASP A 450 3.52 15.53 18.49
C ASP A 450 4.62 16.03 17.54
N ALA A 451 4.94 17.33 17.62
CA ALA A 451 5.90 18.01 16.75
C ALA A 451 7.26 17.30 16.62
N VAL A 452 7.79 16.74 17.70
CA VAL A 452 9.12 16.09 17.70
C VAL A 452 9.10 14.84 16.83
N ASN A 453 8.14 13.93 17.06
CA ASN A 453 8.04 12.69 16.30
C ASN A 453 7.65 12.97 14.84
N ARG A 454 6.71 13.89 14.61
CA ARG A 454 6.33 14.31 13.25
C ARG A 454 7.49 14.93 12.49
N THR A 455 8.32 15.75 13.15
CA THR A 455 9.52 16.33 12.52
C THR A 455 10.51 15.23 12.16
N ALA A 456 10.77 14.29 13.07
CA ALA A 456 11.68 13.17 12.81
C ALA A 456 11.19 12.26 11.67
N LEU A 457 9.87 12.08 11.56
CA LEU A 457 9.25 11.23 10.55
C LEU A 457 9.21 11.88 9.16
N TYR A 458 8.86 13.17 9.09
CA TYR A 458 8.50 13.82 7.83
C TYR A 458 9.53 14.84 7.31
N VAL A 459 10.46 15.31 8.14
CA VAL A 459 11.36 16.42 7.77
C VAL A 459 12.81 15.94 7.68
N LYS A 460 13.44 16.17 6.53
CA LYS A 460 14.85 15.84 6.29
C LYS A 460 15.66 17.09 5.93
N ARG A 461 16.81 17.27 6.60
CA ARG A 461 17.79 18.31 6.26
C ARG A 461 18.83 17.76 5.31
N ASN A 462 19.19 18.55 4.31
CA ASN A 462 20.36 18.34 3.46
C ASN A 462 21.35 19.50 3.60
N THR A 463 22.64 19.17 3.69
CA THR A 463 23.75 20.13 3.84
C THR A 463 24.49 20.40 2.53
N ASN A 464 24.37 19.49 1.57
CA ASN A 464 24.91 19.63 0.22
C ASN A 464 23.76 20.03 -0.73
N TYR A 465 23.98 21.08 -1.53
CA TYR A 465 22.94 21.63 -2.39
C TYR A 465 22.59 20.71 -3.56
N ALA A 466 23.59 20.06 -4.18
CA ALA A 466 23.35 19.08 -5.25
C ALA A 466 22.58 17.86 -4.72
N THR A 467 22.98 17.31 -3.57
CA THR A 467 22.22 16.24 -2.89
C THR A 467 20.81 16.68 -2.52
N PHE A 468 20.61 17.95 -2.18
CA PHE A 468 19.27 18.50 -1.97
C PHE A 468 18.43 18.47 -3.25
N LEU A 469 18.96 18.98 -4.36
CA LEU A 469 18.28 18.96 -5.65
C LEU A 469 17.95 17.54 -6.12
N GLU A 470 18.90 16.61 -6.02
CA GLU A 470 18.72 15.19 -6.38
C GLU A 470 17.61 14.55 -5.54
N ASN A 471 17.62 14.75 -4.22
CA ASN A 471 16.55 14.27 -3.32
C ASN A 471 15.19 14.92 -3.62
N CYS A 472 15.18 16.06 -4.28
CA CYS A 472 13.99 16.79 -4.70
C CYS A 472 13.52 16.48 -6.12
N GLY A 473 14.20 15.54 -6.81
CA GLY A 473 13.82 15.10 -8.15
C GLY A 473 14.40 15.94 -9.28
N ILE A 474 15.38 16.80 -9.00
CA ILE A 474 16.14 17.54 -10.02
C ILE A 474 17.50 16.90 -10.16
N SER A 475 17.72 16.25 -11.30
CA SER A 475 19.03 15.77 -11.73
C SER A 475 19.38 16.39 -13.07
N ILE A 476 20.62 16.86 -13.20
CA ILE A 476 21.18 17.44 -14.43
C ILE A 476 21.97 16.38 -15.22
N LYS A 477 21.95 15.13 -14.72
CA LYS A 477 22.63 14.00 -15.35
C LYS A 477 21.64 13.30 -16.29
N SER A 478 22.10 13.01 -17.51
CA SER A 478 21.35 12.23 -18.50
C SER A 478 20.99 10.85 -17.92
N THR A 479 19.69 10.56 -17.88
CA THR A 479 19.15 9.29 -17.37
C THR A 479 18.89 8.32 -18.52
N GLN A 480 19.40 7.09 -18.39
CA GLN A 480 18.85 5.94 -19.10
C GLN A 480 17.94 5.21 -18.12
N THR A 481 16.67 5.01 -18.45
CA THR A 481 15.74 4.24 -17.62
C THR A 481 16.09 2.76 -17.65
N VAL A 482 16.23 2.15 -16.47
CA VAL A 482 16.39 0.70 -16.32
C VAL A 482 15.18 0.11 -15.61
N PRO A 483 14.45 -0.80 -16.27
CA PRO A 483 13.28 -1.43 -15.69
C PRO A 483 13.67 -2.44 -14.58
N ILE A 484 12.98 -2.37 -13.44
CA ILE A 484 12.98 -3.33 -12.32
C ILE A 484 11.53 -3.77 -12.06
N SER A 485 11.26 -5.04 -11.82
CA SER A 485 9.90 -5.55 -11.57
C SER A 485 9.29 -4.99 -10.27
N SER A 486 7.98 -4.68 -10.27
CA SER A 486 7.27 -4.15 -9.09
C SER A 486 6.78 -5.27 -8.16
N PRO A 487 6.65 -5.03 -6.83
CA PRO A 487 5.98 -5.99 -5.94
C PRO A 487 4.50 -6.17 -6.32
N ILE A 488 4.01 -7.41 -6.32
CA ILE A 488 2.58 -7.71 -6.48
C ILE A 488 1.85 -7.53 -5.15
N VAL A 489 0.65 -6.97 -5.18
CA VAL A 489 -0.29 -7.09 -4.05
C VAL A 489 -0.74 -8.54 -3.98
N ILE A 490 -0.34 -9.25 -2.93
CA ILE A 490 -0.59 -10.69 -2.77
C ILE A 490 -2.08 -10.91 -2.53
N ASP A 491 -2.80 -11.22 -3.59
CA ASP A 491 -4.17 -11.74 -3.53
C ASP A 491 -4.09 -13.26 -3.66
N THR A 492 -3.91 -13.94 -2.53
CA THR A 492 -3.99 -15.40 -2.49
C THR A 492 -5.31 -15.77 -1.87
N ASP A 493 -6.18 -16.35 -2.68
CA ASP A 493 -7.43 -16.96 -2.26
C ASP A 493 -7.13 -17.93 -1.10
N PHE A 494 -7.68 -17.63 0.07
CA PHE A 494 -7.76 -18.53 1.21
C PHE A 494 -9.10 -19.26 1.09
N ASP A 495 -9.05 -20.59 1.03
CA ASP A 495 -10.24 -21.42 0.94
C ASP A 495 -10.38 -22.29 2.19
N PHE A 496 -11.62 -22.45 2.62
CA PHE A 496 -11.99 -23.04 3.90
C PHE A 496 -13.18 -23.98 3.75
N GLU A 497 -12.93 -25.27 3.97
CA GLU A 497 -13.96 -26.31 3.94
C GLU A 497 -14.11 -26.97 5.31
N VAL A 498 -15.37 -27.25 5.69
CA VAL A 498 -15.73 -27.99 6.91
C VAL A 498 -16.46 -29.25 6.50
N ASP A 499 -15.96 -30.40 6.96
CA ASP A 499 -16.60 -31.69 6.77
C ASP A 499 -17.27 -32.12 8.09
N TYR A 500 -18.58 -32.45 8.00
CA TYR A 500 -19.50 -32.64 9.12
C TYR A 500 -19.62 -34.11 9.57
#